data_AF-A0A3A4KUR5-F1
#
_entry.id   AF-A0A3A4KUR5-F1
#
_cell.length_a   1.000
_cell.length_b   1.000
_cell.length_c   1.000
_cell.angle_alpha   90.00
_cell.angle_beta   90.00
_cell.angle_gamma   90.00
#
_symmetry.space_group_name_H-M   'P 1'
#
loop_
_entity.id
_entity.type
_entity.pdbx_description
1 polymer ?
#
loop_
_entity_poly.entity_id
_entity_poly.type
_entity_poly.pdbx_seq_one_letter_code
_entity_poly.pdbx_strand_id
1 'polypeptide(L)'
;MTHDPITPDRERRLDAITWPRLEKRWCECTEAEIEQVLAELNRETAESRARTAAAEIRIAAMQARIDQGEAHIRDGLERLERWANGTRP
;
A
#
# COMPACT_ATOMS: atom_id res chain seq x y z
N MET A 1 -29.48 -6.16 22.31
CA MET A 1 -28.75 -5.93 21.05
C MET A 1 -29.49 -6.69 19.97
N THR A 2 -30.29 -6.01 19.16
CA THR A 2 -30.98 -6.62 18.02
C THR A 2 -29.94 -6.91 16.96
N HIS A 3 -29.60 -8.19 16.75
CA HIS A 3 -28.86 -8.61 15.58
C HIS A 3 -29.74 -8.34 14.36
N ASP A 4 -29.34 -7.38 13.53
CA ASP A 4 -29.98 -7.20 12.22
C ASP A 4 -29.96 -8.54 11.48
N PRO A 5 -31.10 -8.96 10.90
CA PRO A 5 -31.14 -10.19 10.12
C PRO A 5 -30.10 -10.10 8.99
N ILE A 6 -29.30 -11.15 8.82
CA ILE A 6 -28.35 -11.23 7.72
C ILE A 6 -29.18 -11.22 6.43
N THR A 7 -29.03 -10.17 5.63
CA THR A 7 -29.65 -10.11 4.32
C THR A 7 -28.98 -11.13 3.40
N PRO A 8 -29.68 -11.69 2.39
CA PRO A 8 -29.09 -12.63 1.44
C PRO A 8 -27.82 -12.08 0.76
N ASP A 9 -27.78 -10.77 0.53
CA ASP A 9 -26.61 -10.08 -0.04
C ASP A 9 -25.40 -10.09 0.90
N ARG A 10 -25.65 -9.93 2.20
CA ARG A 10 -24.60 -10.00 3.22
C ARG A 10 -24.07 -11.42 3.35
N GLU A 11 -24.92 -12.43 3.30
CA GLU A 11 -24.51 -13.85 3.33
C GLU A 11 -23.63 -14.20 2.13
N ARG A 12 -24.03 -13.79 0.90
CA ARG A 12 -23.19 -14.00 -0.30
C ARG A 12 -21.81 -13.36 -0.19
N ARG A 13 -21.71 -12.19 0.43
CA ARG A 13 -20.41 -11.51 0.66
C ARG A 13 -19.55 -12.25 1.66
N LEU A 14 -20.14 -12.85 2.69
CA LEU A 14 -19.41 -13.64 3.67
C LEU A 14 -18.98 -14.98 3.08
N ASP A 15 -19.84 -15.64 2.29
CA ASP A 15 -19.50 -16.85 1.53
C ASP A 15 -18.30 -16.59 0.59
N ALA A 16 -18.25 -15.43 -0.07
CA ALA A 16 -17.13 -15.06 -0.93
C ALA A 16 -15.78 -14.91 -0.17
N ILE A 17 -15.82 -14.71 1.15
CA ILE A 17 -14.63 -14.61 2.01
C ILE A 17 -14.23 -15.98 2.55
N THR A 18 -15.20 -16.77 3.01
CA THR A 18 -14.96 -18.08 3.65
C THR A 18 -14.69 -19.17 2.64
N TRP A 19 -15.38 -19.19 1.50
CA TRP A 19 -15.29 -20.26 0.51
C TRP A 19 -13.86 -20.51 0.01
N PRO A 20 -13.09 -19.48 -0.40
CA PRO A 20 -11.73 -19.71 -0.90
C PRO A 20 -10.73 -20.18 0.16
N ARG A 21 -11.06 -20.08 1.45
CA ARG A 21 -10.16 -20.37 2.58
C ARG A 21 -10.52 -21.65 3.33
N LEU A 22 -11.81 -21.94 3.41
CA LEU A 22 -12.36 -23.02 4.22
C LEU A 22 -13.21 -24.01 3.42
N GLU A 23 -13.55 -23.70 2.15
CA GLU A 23 -14.48 -24.46 1.31
C GLU A 23 -15.85 -24.69 1.96
N LYS A 24 -16.28 -23.70 2.78
CA LYS A 24 -17.53 -23.71 3.55
C LYS A 24 -18.32 -22.43 3.33
N ARG A 25 -19.63 -22.54 3.40
CA ARG A 25 -20.51 -21.37 3.51
C ARG A 25 -20.35 -20.74 4.89
N TRP A 26 -20.59 -19.44 4.99
CA TRP A 26 -20.50 -18.69 6.24
C TRP A 26 -21.33 -19.32 7.37
N CYS A 27 -22.54 -19.78 7.04
CA CYS A 27 -23.44 -20.42 8.00
C CYS A 27 -22.98 -21.80 8.49
N GLU A 28 -22.00 -22.41 7.83
CA GLU A 28 -21.41 -23.71 8.17
C GLU A 28 -20.09 -23.57 8.95
N CYS A 29 -19.58 -22.34 9.06
CA CYS A 29 -18.32 -22.06 9.74
C CYS A 29 -18.53 -22.01 11.26
N THR A 30 -17.60 -22.61 11.99
CA THR A 30 -17.50 -22.46 13.44
C THR A 30 -16.84 -21.13 13.81
N GLU A 31 -17.05 -20.66 15.04
CA GLU A 31 -16.42 -19.45 15.54
C GLU A 31 -14.89 -19.49 15.43
N ALA A 32 -14.27 -20.63 15.78
CA ALA A 32 -12.83 -20.82 15.67
C ALA A 32 -12.31 -20.73 14.22
N GLU A 33 -13.06 -21.25 13.25
CA GLU A 33 -12.70 -21.15 11.82
C GLU A 33 -12.81 -19.70 11.32
N ILE A 34 -13.82 -18.96 11.79
CA ILE A 34 -13.95 -17.53 11.47
C ILE A 34 -12.80 -16.73 12.10
N GLU A 35 -12.43 -17.01 13.35
CA GLU A 35 -11.28 -16.39 14.00
C GLU A 35 -9.98 -16.66 13.22
N GLN A 36 -9.79 -17.89 12.73
CA GLN A 36 -8.65 -18.24 11.89
C GLN A 36 -8.62 -17.43 10.58
N VAL A 37 -9.75 -17.32 9.89
CA VAL A 37 -9.87 -16.51 8.66
C VAL A 37 -9.58 -15.04 8.94
N LEU A 38 -10.08 -14.49 10.05
CA LEU A 38 -9.81 -13.11 10.45
C LEU A 38 -8.32 -12.90 10.78
N ALA A 39 -7.68 -13.84 11.46
CA ALA A 39 -6.25 -13.78 11.76
C ALA A 39 -5.41 -13.80 10.47
N GLU A 40 -5.77 -14.65 9.51
CA GLU A 40 -5.13 -14.71 8.21
C GLU A 40 -5.29 -13.40 7.42
N LEU A 41 -6.51 -12.87 7.32
CA LEU A 41 -6.79 -11.60 6.65
C LEU A 41 -6.03 -10.42 7.28
N ASN A 42 -5.91 -10.42 8.62
CA ASN A 42 -5.13 -9.41 9.32
C ASN A 42 -3.64 -9.52 8.99
N ARG A 43 -3.10 -10.73 8.91
CA ARG A 43 -1.70 -10.97 8.50
C ARG A 43 -1.48 -10.51 7.06
N GLU A 44 -2.34 -10.90 6.12
CA GLU A 44 -2.25 -10.47 4.70
C GLU A 44 -2.30 -8.93 4.58
N THR A 45 -3.17 -8.30 5.36
CA THR A 45 -3.28 -6.82 5.40
C THR A 45 -2.02 -6.18 5.95
N ALA A 46 -1.44 -6.72 7.03
CA ALA A 46 -0.20 -6.22 7.60
C ALA A 46 0.98 -6.35 6.62
N GLU A 47 1.10 -7.49 5.95
CA GLU A 47 2.11 -7.72 4.91
C GLU A 47 1.94 -6.75 3.74
N SER A 48 0.70 -6.55 3.28
CA SER A 48 0.39 -5.61 2.21
C SER A 48 0.80 -4.18 2.59
N ARG A 49 0.46 -3.74 3.80
CA ARG A 49 0.87 -2.42 4.33
C ARG A 49 2.38 -2.27 4.41
N ALA A 50 3.08 -3.30 4.88
CA ALA A 50 4.54 -3.29 4.94
C ALA A 50 5.18 -3.16 3.54
N ARG A 51 4.64 -3.88 2.54
CA ARG A 51 5.09 -3.77 1.15
C ARG A 51 4.84 -2.38 0.57
N THR A 52 3.68 -1.78 0.84
CA THR A 52 3.34 -0.42 0.41
C THR A 52 4.29 0.61 1.03
N ALA A 53 4.49 0.57 2.34
CA ALA A 53 5.43 1.48 3.02
C ALA A 53 6.86 1.36 2.46
N ALA A 54 7.33 0.14 2.18
CA ALA A 54 8.63 -0.08 1.57
C ALA A 54 8.71 0.43 0.12
N ALA A 55 7.61 0.42 -0.63
CA ALA A 55 7.54 1.02 -1.96
C ALA A 55 7.57 2.55 -1.89
N GLU A 56 6.82 3.15 -0.97
CA GLU A 56 6.77 4.60 -0.74
C GLU A 56 8.16 5.15 -0.35
N ILE A 57 8.88 4.47 0.54
CA ILE A 57 10.26 4.84 0.91
C ILE A 57 11.18 4.82 -0.32
N ARG A 58 11.08 3.80 -1.18
CA ARG A 58 11.89 3.71 -2.40
C ARG A 58 11.57 4.83 -3.39
N ILE A 59 10.29 5.16 -3.55
CA ILE A 59 9.84 6.26 -4.40
C ILE A 59 10.39 7.59 -3.87
N ALA A 60 10.27 7.85 -2.56
CA ALA A 60 10.81 9.05 -1.94
C ALA A 60 12.33 9.17 -2.12
N ALA A 61 13.07 8.07 -1.97
CA ALA A 61 14.51 8.05 -2.21
C ALA A 61 14.89 8.31 -3.68
N MET A 62 14.10 7.79 -4.63
CA MET A 62 14.30 8.08 -6.06
C MET A 62 14.01 9.55 -6.37
N GLN A 63 12.94 10.11 -5.82
CA GLN A 63 12.60 11.52 -6.00
C GLN A 63 13.71 12.44 -5.47
N ALA A 64 14.23 12.17 -4.26
CA ALA A 64 15.33 12.95 -3.69
C ALA A 64 16.60 12.93 -4.57
N ARG A 65 16.88 11.82 -5.26
CA ARG A 65 18.00 11.72 -6.20
C ARG A 65 17.76 12.52 -7.48
N ILE A 66 16.53 12.55 -7.97
CA ILE A 66 16.14 13.38 -9.12
C ILE A 66 16.32 14.85 -8.75
N ASP A 67 15.77 15.28 -7.60
CA ASP A 67 15.86 16.65 -7.12
C ASP A 67 17.32 17.09 -6.95
N GLN A 68 18.19 16.20 -6.43
CA GLN A 68 19.63 16.45 -6.33
C GLN A 68 20.29 16.60 -7.72
N GLY A 69 19.92 15.75 -8.67
CA GLY A 69 20.41 15.83 -10.05
C GLY A 69 20.01 17.15 -10.73
N GLU A 70 18.76 17.56 -10.57
CA GLU A 70 18.24 18.82 -11.08
C GLU A 70 18.95 20.02 -10.48
N ALA A 71 19.20 20.02 -9.16
CA ALA A 71 19.98 21.05 -8.50
C ALA A 71 21.40 21.13 -9.06
N HIS A 72 22.07 19.98 -9.25
CA HIS A 72 23.41 19.95 -9.81
C HIS A 72 23.48 20.49 -11.25
N ILE A 73 22.50 20.15 -12.08
CA ILE A 73 22.38 20.66 -13.44
C ILE A 73 22.18 22.18 -13.41
N ARG A 74 21.27 22.67 -12.57
CA ARG A 74 20.99 24.10 -12.40
C ARG A 74 22.25 24.86 -12.00
N ASP A 75 22.96 24.40 -10.97
CA ASP A 75 24.22 24.99 -10.52
C ASP A 75 25.29 24.98 -11.64
N GLY A 76 25.33 23.92 -12.45
CA GLY A 76 26.19 23.81 -13.62
C GLY A 76 25.87 24.88 -14.66
N LEU A 77 24.58 25.04 -15.02
CA LEU A 77 24.12 26.02 -15.99
C LEU A 77 24.38 27.45 -15.53
N GLU A 78 24.09 27.77 -14.26
CA GLU A 78 24.36 29.10 -13.70
C GLU A 78 25.87 29.44 -13.72
N ARG A 79 26.73 28.46 -13.43
CA ARG A 79 28.19 28.66 -13.52
C ARG A 79 28.64 28.92 -14.95
N LEU A 80 28.10 28.18 -15.92
CA LEU A 80 28.41 28.38 -17.34
C LEU A 80 27.94 29.75 -17.83
N GLU A 81 26.75 30.18 -17.42
CA GLU A 81 26.21 31.50 -17.74
C GLU A 81 27.07 32.62 -17.15
N ARG A 82 27.47 32.52 -15.88
CA ARG A 82 28.41 33.46 -15.25
C ARG A 82 29.74 33.54 -16.01
N TRP A 83 30.32 32.38 -16.35
CA TRP A 83 31.56 32.32 -17.13
C TRP A 83 31.40 32.96 -18.51
N ALA A 84 30.32 32.66 -19.23
CA ALA A 84 30.05 33.21 -20.56
C ALA A 84 29.86 34.74 -20.53
N ASN A 85 29.28 35.27 -19.45
CA ASN A 85 29.07 36.69 -19.24
C ASN A 85 30.30 37.43 -18.67
N GLY A 86 31.44 36.75 -18.55
CA GLY A 86 32.69 37.34 -18.04
C GLY A 86 32.70 37.60 -16.54
N THR A 87 31.63 37.24 -15.82
CA THR A 87 31.55 37.27 -14.37
C THR A 87 32.17 35.98 -13.83
N ARG A 88 33.44 36.04 -13.41
CA ARG A 88 34.07 34.91 -12.70
C ARG A 88 33.35 34.65 -11.37
N PRO A 89 33.33 33.39 -10.88
CA PRO A 89 32.83 33.08 -9.55
C PRO A 89 33.57 33.87 -8.46
#